data_AF-Q5D9Q2-F1
#
_entry.id   AF-Q5D9Q2-F1
#
_cell.length_a   1.000
_cell.length_b   1.000
_cell.length_c   1.000
_cell.angle_alpha   90.00
_cell.angle_beta   90.00
_cell.angle_gamma   90.00
#
_symmetry.space_group_name_H-M   'P 1'
#
loop_
_entity.id
_entity.type
_entity.pdbx_description
1 polymer ?
#
loop_
_entity_poly.entity_id
_entity_poly.type
_entity_poly.pdbx_seq_one_letter_code
_entity_poly.pdbx_strand_id
1 'polypeptide(L)'
;MGEIHQRDPTEVIRLETKAILRNNESRKYQLFRLHIYPENIETVPKDIIANVSGVIPQVMRVPKRLDEYSPSELKEFPKLFDWPEDYHVAPLSPIAMKLATKNSK
;
A
#
# COMPACT_ATOMS: atom_id res chain seq x y z
N MET A 1 17.91 6.43 -2.04
CA MET A 1 16.64 6.25 -1.30
C MET A 1 16.57 4.91 -0.58
N GLY A 2 16.77 3.77 -1.25
CA GLY A 2 16.75 2.46 -0.59
C GLY A 2 17.74 2.31 0.59
N GLU A 3 18.98 2.73 0.42
CA GLU A 3 20.00 2.72 1.50
C GLU A 3 19.63 3.62 2.68
N ILE A 4 19.04 4.80 2.41
CA ILE A 4 18.59 5.74 3.44
C ILE A 4 17.46 5.11 4.26
N HIS A 5 16.50 4.47 3.59
CA HIS A 5 15.38 3.82 4.25
C HIS A 5 15.80 2.61 5.11
N GLN A 6 16.80 1.85 4.67
CA GLN A 6 17.39 0.76 5.47
C GLN A 6 18.08 1.28 6.73
N ARG A 7 18.75 2.44 6.64
CA ARG A 7 19.40 3.07 7.78
C ARG A 7 18.39 3.70 8.75
N ASP A 8 17.47 4.47 8.22
CA ASP A 8 16.38 5.11 8.97
C ASP A 8 15.12 5.19 8.08
N PRO A 9 14.07 4.42 8.41
CA PRO A 9 12.85 4.37 7.62
C PRO A 9 12.08 5.71 7.61
N THR A 10 12.31 6.61 8.59
CA THR A 10 11.57 7.88 8.73
C THR A 10 12.20 9.03 7.93
N GLU A 11 13.48 8.91 7.59
CA GLU A 11 14.27 10.03 7.08
C GLU A 11 13.82 10.49 5.69
N VAL A 12 13.37 9.55 4.84
CA VAL A 12 12.89 9.86 3.49
C VAL A 12 11.72 10.85 3.57
N ILE A 13 10.69 10.55 4.37
CA ILE A 13 9.51 11.43 4.51
C ILE A 13 9.87 12.78 5.12
N ARG A 14 10.81 12.79 6.07
CA ARG A 14 11.30 14.03 6.69
C ARG A 14 12.01 14.94 5.70
N LEU A 15 12.85 14.37 4.83
CA LEU A 15 13.57 15.10 3.78
C LEU A 15 12.61 15.67 2.73
N GLU A 16 11.66 14.87 2.26
CA GLU A 16 10.66 15.32 1.28
C GLU A 16 9.78 16.44 1.87
N THR A 17 9.33 16.29 3.12
CA THR A 17 8.56 17.34 3.81
C THR A 17 9.37 18.63 3.92
N LYS A 18 10.65 18.54 4.30
CA LYS A 18 11.56 19.69 4.39
C LYS A 18 11.78 20.38 3.04
N ALA A 19 11.80 19.63 1.94
CA ALA A 19 11.98 20.15 0.59
C ALA A 19 10.76 20.94 0.11
N ILE A 20 9.55 20.50 0.48
CA ILE A 20 8.28 21.18 0.13
C ILE A 20 8.04 22.43 0.99
N LEU A 21 8.46 22.42 2.26
CA LEU A 21 8.31 23.58 3.14
C LEU A 21 9.15 24.78 2.66
N ARG A 22 8.58 25.99 2.78
CA ARG A 22 9.26 27.24 2.44
C ARG A 22 10.58 27.37 3.22
N ASN A 23 11.64 27.82 2.54
CA ASN A 23 12.94 28.03 3.15
C ASN A 23 12.93 29.30 4.03
N ASN A 24 12.56 29.15 5.30
CA ASN A 24 12.64 30.21 6.31
C ASN A 24 13.03 29.65 7.70
N GLU A 25 13.24 30.54 8.67
CA GLU A 25 13.61 30.16 10.04
C GLU A 25 12.53 29.31 10.73
N SER A 26 11.25 29.57 10.41
CA SER A 26 10.13 28.81 10.96
C SER A 26 10.12 27.34 10.54
N ARG A 27 10.82 26.98 9.46
CA ARG A 27 10.89 25.60 8.97
C ARG A 27 11.45 24.65 10.03
N LYS A 28 12.39 25.09 10.86
CA LYS A 28 12.92 24.28 11.97
C LYS A 28 11.79 23.94 12.95
N TYR A 29 11.03 24.95 13.38
CA TYR A 29 9.89 24.78 14.30
C TYR A 29 8.78 23.92 13.70
N GLN A 30 8.50 24.04 12.40
CA GLN A 30 7.51 23.19 11.71
C GLN A 30 7.95 21.72 11.69
N LEU A 31 9.22 21.46 11.40
CA LEU A 31 9.77 20.09 11.41
C LEU A 31 9.82 19.48 12.82
N PHE A 32 9.98 20.28 13.87
CA PHE A 32 9.89 19.78 15.26
C PHE A 32 8.48 19.31 15.65
N ARG A 33 7.44 19.80 14.98
CA ARG A 33 6.04 19.36 15.18
C ARG A 33 5.64 18.18 14.30
N LEU A 34 6.54 17.72 13.42
CA LEU A 34 6.31 16.58 12.56
C LEU A 34 6.71 15.30 13.30
N HIS A 35 5.72 14.47 13.62
CA HIS A 35 5.92 13.18 14.24
C HIS A 35 5.77 12.08 13.19
N ILE A 36 6.84 11.31 12.93
CA ILE A 36 6.86 10.21 11.97
C ILE A 36 7.22 8.95 12.74
N TYR A 37 6.43 7.90 12.56
CA TYR A 37 6.65 6.60 13.17
C TYR A 37 6.87 5.55 12.06
N PRO A 38 7.83 4.63 12.23
CA PRO A 38 8.26 3.74 11.15
C PRO A 38 7.31 2.57 10.88
N GLU A 39 6.57 2.13 11.90
CA GLU A 39 5.71 0.96 11.81
C GLU A 39 4.23 1.34 11.98
N ASN A 40 3.47 0.48 12.67
CA ASN A 40 2.04 0.63 12.89
C ASN A 40 1.72 1.54 14.08
N ILE A 41 0.42 1.74 14.30
CA ILE A 41 -0.11 2.60 15.35
C ILE A 41 0.34 2.23 16.77
N GLU A 42 0.80 1.00 16.98
CA GLU A 42 1.33 0.50 18.26
C GLU A 42 2.63 1.19 18.68
N THR A 43 3.42 1.67 17.72
CA THR A 43 4.67 2.39 17.98
C THR A 43 4.44 3.84 18.40
N VAL A 44 3.21 4.35 18.25
CA VAL A 44 2.87 5.73 18.57
C VAL A 44 2.59 5.86 20.08
N PRO A 45 3.23 6.80 20.79
CA PRO A 45 2.95 7.05 22.20
C PRO A 45 1.49 7.38 22.45
N LYS A 46 0.95 6.87 23.56
CA LYS A 46 -0.46 7.04 23.95
C LYS A 46 -0.86 8.52 24.05
N ASP A 47 0.04 9.37 24.52
CA ASP A 47 -0.20 10.81 24.68
C ASP A 47 -0.40 11.51 23.34
N ILE A 48 0.27 11.05 22.28
CA ILE A 48 0.10 11.61 20.94
C ILE A 48 -1.23 11.13 20.35
N ILE A 49 -1.55 9.84 20.47
CA ILE A 49 -2.82 9.26 19.99
C ILE A 49 -4.02 9.94 20.65
N ALA A 50 -3.96 10.21 21.96
CA ALA A 50 -5.04 10.84 22.71
C ALA A 50 -5.38 12.26 22.21
N ASN A 51 -4.44 12.93 21.53
CA ASN A 51 -4.60 14.28 21.01
C ASN A 51 -4.92 14.34 19.50
N VAL A 52 -5.16 13.20 18.85
CA VAL A 52 -5.51 13.17 17.42
C VAL A 52 -6.95 13.65 17.23
N SER A 53 -7.10 14.77 16.53
CA SER A 53 -8.42 15.36 16.25
C SER A 53 -9.04 14.92 14.92
N GLY A 54 -8.24 14.38 14.00
CA GLY A 54 -8.72 13.97 12.69
C GLY A 54 -7.72 13.09 11.93
N VAL A 55 -8.25 12.34 10.96
CA VAL A 55 -7.48 11.43 10.11
C VAL A 55 -7.61 11.89 8.66
N ILE A 56 -6.48 12.15 8.00
CA ILE A 56 -6.45 12.53 6.58
C ILE A 56 -6.59 11.26 5.73
N PRO A 57 -7.47 11.23 4.71
CA PRO A 57 -7.61 10.07 3.84
C PRO A 57 -6.33 9.84 3.02
N GLN A 58 -6.01 8.58 2.75
CA GLN A 58 -4.87 8.21 1.90
C GLN A 58 -5.10 8.73 0.47
N VAL A 59 -4.11 9.47 -0.06
CA VAL A 59 -4.20 10.10 -1.39
C VAL A 59 -4.35 9.06 -2.51
N MET A 60 -3.57 7.97 -2.42
CA MET A 60 -3.65 6.85 -3.37
C MET A 60 -4.15 5.61 -2.65
N ARG A 61 -5.24 5.01 -3.16
CA ARG A 61 -5.75 3.74 -2.65
C ARG A 61 -4.82 2.62 -3.09
N VAL A 62 -4.44 1.76 -2.14
CA VAL A 62 -3.66 0.56 -2.45
C VAL A 62 -4.54 -0.38 -3.29
N PRO A 63 -4.13 -0.74 -4.51
CA PRO A 63 -4.91 -1.65 -5.35
C PRO A 63 -4.91 -3.05 -4.75
N LYS A 64 -6.07 -3.71 -4.80
CA LYS A 64 -6.19 -5.10 -4.36
C LYS A 64 -5.41 -6.03 -5.29
N ARG A 65 -4.64 -6.95 -4.71
CA ARG A 65 -3.98 -8.04 -5.47
C ARG A 65 -5.00 -9.12 -5.82
N LEU A 66 -4.71 -9.96 -6.84
CA LEU A 66 -5.60 -11.05 -7.25
C LEU A 66 -5.97 -12.00 -6.09
N ASP A 67 -5.02 -12.24 -5.18
CA ASP A 67 -5.19 -13.10 -4.01
C ASP A 67 -6.12 -12.51 -2.93
N GLU A 68 -6.36 -11.20 -2.97
CA GLU A 68 -7.18 -10.48 -1.99
C GLU A 68 -8.66 -10.36 -2.42
N TYR A 69 -8.98 -10.74 -3.67
CA TYR A 69 -10.36 -10.75 -4.14
C TYR A 69 -11.11 -11.96 -3.59
N SER A 70 -12.35 -11.72 -3.19
CA SER A 70 -13.23 -12.79 -2.76
C SER A 70 -13.66 -13.66 -3.96
N PRO A 71 -13.96 -14.97 -3.75
CA PRO A 71 -14.48 -15.82 -4.81
C PRO A 71 -15.79 -15.30 -5.43
N SER A 72 -16.58 -14.52 -4.68
CA SER A 72 -17.83 -13.91 -5.17
C SER A 72 -17.55 -12.79 -6.15
N GLU A 73 -16.66 -11.85 -5.82
CA GLU A 73 -16.24 -10.75 -6.72
C GLU A 73 -15.65 -11.31 -8.03
N LEU A 74 -14.87 -12.40 -7.93
CA LEU A 74 -14.29 -13.05 -9.11
C LEU A 74 -15.33 -13.70 -10.02
N LYS A 75 -16.42 -14.24 -9.46
CA LYS A 75 -17.52 -14.86 -10.24
C LYS A 75 -18.47 -13.83 -10.83
N GLU A 76 -18.64 -12.70 -10.16
CA GLU A 76 -19.44 -11.58 -10.66
C GLU A 76 -18.79 -10.91 -11.87
N PHE A 77 -17.45 -10.87 -11.92
CA PHE A 77 -16.73 -10.32 -13.05
C PHE A 77 -16.87 -11.22 -14.30
N PRO A 78 -17.43 -10.72 -15.42
CA PRO A 78 -17.69 -11.53 -16.60
C PRO A 78 -16.39 -11.94 -17.30
N LYS A 79 -16.37 -13.16 -17.83
CA LYS A 79 -15.32 -13.61 -18.75
C LYS A 79 -15.46 -12.85 -20.07
N LEU A 80 -14.37 -12.24 -20.55
CA LEU A 80 -14.40 -11.39 -21.73
C LEU A 80 -14.23 -12.13 -23.06
N PHE A 81 -13.54 -13.27 -23.07
CA PHE A 81 -13.29 -14.05 -24.28
C PHE A 81 -13.05 -15.52 -23.95
N ASP A 82 -13.35 -16.39 -24.91
CA ASP A 82 -13.00 -17.81 -24.86
C ASP A 82 -11.66 -18.05 -25.58
N TRP A 83 -10.85 -18.94 -25.01
CA TRP A 83 -9.59 -19.34 -25.62
C TRP A 83 -9.87 -20.35 -26.75
N PRO A 84 -9.19 -20.27 -27.90
CA PRO A 84 -9.22 -21.32 -28.91
C PRO A 84 -8.72 -22.65 -28.33
N GLU A 85 -9.29 -23.77 -28.78
CA GLU A 85 -8.98 -25.11 -28.26
C GLU A 85 -7.50 -25.48 -28.44
N ASP A 86 -6.87 -25.03 -29.52
CA ASP A 86 -5.46 -25.28 -29.85
C ASP A 86 -4.48 -24.28 -29.20
N TYR A 87 -4.94 -23.42 -28.30
CA TYR A 87 -4.08 -22.41 -27.68
C TYR A 87 -3.27 -23.01 -26.53
N HIS A 88 -1.98 -23.25 -26.77
CA HIS A 88 -1.02 -23.63 -25.74
C HIS A 88 -0.75 -22.44 -24.80
N VAL A 89 -1.55 -22.34 -23.74
CA VAL A 89 -1.28 -21.39 -22.65
C VAL A 89 0.04 -21.80 -21.98
N ALA A 90 0.98 -20.87 -21.82
CA ALA A 90 2.10 -21.05 -20.92
C ALA A 90 1.59 -21.50 -19.54
N PRO A 91 2.31 -22.32 -18.77
CA PRO A 91 1.81 -22.86 -17.51
C PRO A 91 1.26 -21.72 -16.66
N LEU A 92 -0.05 -21.77 -16.40
CA LEU A 92 -0.75 -20.79 -15.59
C LEU A 92 0.01 -20.60 -14.28
N SER A 93 0.12 -19.37 -13.80
CA SER A 93 0.63 -19.09 -12.46
C SER A 93 -0.02 -20.06 -11.45
N PRO A 94 0.71 -20.60 -10.46
CA PRO A 94 0.16 -21.55 -9.49
C PRO A 94 -1.16 -21.11 -8.85
N ILE A 95 -1.37 -19.78 -8.73
CA ILE A 95 -2.58 -19.15 -8.24
C ILE A 95 -3.76 -19.34 -9.22
N ALA A 96 -3.55 -19.10 -10.51
CA ALA A 96 -4.58 -19.27 -11.55
C ALA A 96 -4.97 -20.75 -11.71
N MET A 97 -4.03 -21.68 -11.54
CA MET A 97 -4.31 -23.13 -11.58
C MET A 97 -5.21 -23.58 -10.41
N LYS A 98 -5.06 -22.99 -9.22
CA LYS A 98 -5.95 -23.25 -8.06
C LYS A 98 -7.38 -22.74 -8.26
N LEU A 99 -7.54 -21.64 -8.99
CA LEU A 99 -8.86 -21.08 -9.31
C LEU A 99 -9.57 -21.89 -10.41
N ALA A 100 -8.83 -22.36 -11.43
CA ALA A 100 -9.38 -23.19 -12.50
C ALA A 100 -9.85 -24.57 -12.03
N THR A 101 -9.10 -25.21 -11.13
CA THR A 101 -9.41 -26.56 -10.63
C THR A 101 -10.62 -26.62 -9.68
N LYS A 102 -10.97 -25.51 -9.01
CA LYS A 102 -12.14 -25.45 -8.10
C LYS A 102 -13.50 -25.49 -8.80
N ASN A 103 -13.58 -25.19 -10.10
CA ASN A 103 -14.83 -25.21 -10.87
C ASN A 103 -15.03 -26.51 -11.66
N SER A 104 -14.16 -27.51 -11.48
CA SER A 104 -14.26 -28.82 -12.13
C SER A 104 -14.62 -29.90 -11.10
N LYS A 105 -15.82 -29.79 -10.53
CA LYS A 105 -16.60 -30.86 -9.88
C LYS A 105 -18.06 -30.47 -9.85
#